data_AF-A0A7U3ZQD5-F1
#
_entry.id   AF-A0A7U3ZQD5-F1
#
_cell.length_a   1.000
_cell.length_b   1.000
_cell.length_c   1.000
_cell.angle_alpha   90.00
_cell.angle_beta   90.00
_cell.angle_gamma   90.00
#
_symmetry.space_group_name_H-M   'P 1'
#
loop_
_entity.id
_entity.type
_entity.pdbx_description
1 polymer ?
#
loop_
_entity_poly.entity_id
_entity_poly.type
_entity_poly.pdbx_seq_one_letter_code
_entity_poly.pdbx_strand_id
1 'polypeptide(L)'
;MNITTFLESILLRYGENSLWYAGFAFPFFFAFWIVGKNYFKKIRIQETERANLHHFKHDLGFSAITFLVFAIMDACLLLLESQGYTLLYFNVNDYGYLWLIASFCIVLFLDDMFFYWSHRAMHHPKLYKYFHRVHHESTDPSPLTAFAFHPSEAVVEQLMHVVLPFLLPLNFGVMIAWQIFSMLNNVLGHLGYEIYPRGWVKLPLLQFKTASTHHNMHHQLFNGNYALYFTWWDKWMGTEFKDYETRHEQIFERKNIKKSEEGLYLLTVADIRQEADDAFTIQFNNVPSIFRDFSAGQHLTIKVNIKGETQYRTFSISSIPNVDNYLTMTIKRVKGGKVTNYLAGNLKVGDTLEVTAPSGQFYLNPEPSHQKHYVMIAGGSGITPIYSMIGTILRFEPKSKITLLYASRNSNSIIFKKNFNNWLKEFSTQLEIKHFLSEEENPGGAVKGYITRISVEELVNRYGKNKLEFYLCGPEVLTNKLIDDLVYIGVPNEQIHRELFLITSQNKANTSQKSQITARVFGKSYQFENQDGKTILQSGLGKNIPLPFSCQSGLCGMCKMKCSEGKVTMLNNQVLTEQDLKAGYILTCQSFPQTEKITLQNS
;
A
#
# COMPACT_ATOMS: atom_id res chain seq x y z
N MET A 1 -35.31 37.11 2.92
CA MET A 1 -33.89 37.48 2.72
C MET A 1 -33.68 37.75 1.24
N ASN A 2 -33.00 38.85 0.86
CA ASN A 2 -32.68 39.11 -0.54
C ASN A 2 -31.43 38.29 -0.96
N ILE A 3 -31.16 38.19 -2.27
CA ILE A 3 -30.03 37.38 -2.81
C ILE A 3 -28.69 37.84 -2.23
N THR A 4 -28.50 39.15 -2.07
CA THR A 4 -27.26 39.73 -1.53
C THR A 4 -26.99 39.25 -0.10
N THR A 5 -27.97 39.32 0.80
CA THR A 5 -27.82 38.86 2.18
C THR A 5 -27.61 37.34 2.26
N PHE A 6 -28.18 36.56 1.34
CA PHE A 6 -27.90 35.12 1.26
C PHE A 6 -26.46 34.83 0.85
N LEU A 7 -25.94 35.52 -0.17
CA LEU A 7 -24.55 35.38 -0.59
C LEU A 7 -23.56 35.84 0.49
N GLU A 8 -23.87 36.93 1.21
CA GLU A 8 -23.09 37.37 2.38
C GLU A 8 -23.09 36.31 3.49
N SER A 9 -24.23 35.67 3.75
CA SER A 9 -24.34 34.58 4.72
C SER A 9 -23.44 33.41 4.33
N ILE A 10 -23.45 32.98 3.06
CA ILE A 10 -22.56 31.92 2.55
C ILE A 10 -21.10 32.29 2.76
N LEU A 11 -20.69 33.52 2.42
CA LEU A 11 -19.30 33.96 2.58
C LEU A 11 -18.86 33.96 4.05
N LEU A 12 -19.74 34.41 4.95
CA LEU A 12 -19.48 34.39 6.39
C LEU A 12 -19.30 32.96 6.91
N ARG A 13 -20.22 32.05 6.58
CA ARG A 13 -20.14 30.64 7.00
C ARG A 13 -18.94 29.92 6.40
N TYR A 14 -18.59 30.25 5.15
CA TYR A 14 -17.37 29.73 4.54
C TYR A 14 -16.11 30.13 5.32
N GLY A 15 -16.02 31.40 5.73
CA GLY A 15 -14.94 31.91 6.56
C GLY A 15 -14.90 31.22 7.92
N GLU A 16 -16.05 31.07 8.59
CA GLU A 16 -16.14 30.36 9.87
C GLU A 16 -15.74 28.89 9.75
N ASN A 17 -16.31 28.14 8.81
CA ASN A 17 -15.98 26.72 8.59
C ASN A 17 -14.48 26.55 8.29
N SER A 18 -13.90 27.46 7.50
CA SER A 18 -12.46 27.47 7.23
C SER A 18 -11.62 27.74 8.48
N LEU A 19 -12.05 28.67 9.34
CA LEU A 19 -11.37 28.99 10.60
C LEU A 19 -11.46 27.83 11.60
N TRP A 20 -12.63 27.22 11.71
CA TRP A 20 -12.85 26.02 12.53
C TRP A 20 -11.95 24.87 12.06
N TYR A 21 -11.93 24.58 10.77
CA TYR A 21 -11.03 23.57 10.21
C TYR A 21 -9.57 23.89 10.49
N ALA A 22 -9.12 25.13 10.25
CA ALA A 22 -7.75 25.53 10.55
C ALA A 22 -7.44 25.37 12.06
N GLY A 23 -8.39 25.71 12.94
CA GLY A 23 -8.24 25.60 14.39
C GLY A 23 -8.14 24.16 14.90
N PHE A 24 -8.73 23.18 14.21
CA PHE A 24 -8.71 21.77 14.61
C PHE A 24 -7.69 20.95 13.82
N ALA A 25 -7.64 21.04 12.50
CA ALA A 25 -6.75 20.20 11.70
C ALA A 25 -5.28 20.65 11.78
N PHE A 26 -5.00 21.96 11.71
CA PHE A 26 -3.61 22.43 11.58
C PHE A 26 -2.78 22.26 12.86
N PRO A 27 -3.30 22.49 14.08
CA PRO A 27 -2.55 22.22 15.30
C PRO A 27 -2.16 20.75 15.42
N PHE A 28 -3.08 19.82 15.14
CA PHE A 28 -2.80 18.39 15.17
C PHE A 28 -1.82 17.99 14.06
N PHE A 29 -2.00 18.50 12.84
CA PHE A 29 -1.05 18.29 11.75
C PHE A 29 0.36 18.79 12.11
N PHE A 30 0.47 20.02 12.60
CA PHE A 30 1.75 20.60 12.99
C PHE A 30 2.41 19.82 14.14
N ALA A 31 1.64 19.49 15.18
CA ALA A 31 2.11 18.76 16.34
C ALA A 31 2.60 17.35 15.99
N PHE A 32 1.85 16.58 15.20
CA PHE A 32 2.15 15.17 14.92
C PHE A 32 2.98 14.95 13.66
N TRP A 33 2.72 15.68 12.57
CA TRP A 33 3.34 15.45 11.26
C TRP A 33 4.58 16.31 11.02
N ILE A 34 4.66 17.50 11.62
CA ILE A 34 5.78 18.43 11.41
C ILE A 34 6.80 18.34 12.54
N VAL A 35 6.41 18.73 13.76
CA VAL A 35 7.32 18.84 14.92
C VAL A 35 7.52 17.48 15.59
N GLY A 36 6.43 16.78 15.91
CA GLY A 36 6.44 15.56 16.72
C GLY A 36 6.71 14.28 15.95
N LYS A 37 7.02 14.33 14.64
CA LYS A 37 7.16 13.13 13.78
C LYS A 37 8.14 12.08 14.32
N ASN A 38 9.20 12.52 15.01
CA ASN A 38 10.19 11.63 15.62
C ASN A 38 9.77 11.18 17.03
N TYR A 39 9.12 12.07 17.79
CA TYR A 39 8.66 11.81 19.15
C TYR A 39 7.51 10.80 19.15
N PHE A 40 6.51 11.01 18.31
CA PHE A 40 5.32 10.16 18.17
C PHE A 40 5.53 8.96 17.24
N LYS A 41 6.75 8.74 16.72
CA LYS A 41 7.05 7.60 15.83
C LYS A 41 6.59 6.25 16.39
N LYS A 42 6.64 6.10 17.72
CA LYS A 42 6.26 4.88 18.45
C LYS A 42 4.77 4.54 18.39
N ILE A 43 3.94 5.53 18.10
CA ILE A 43 2.48 5.39 18.01
C ILE A 43 1.96 5.68 16.61
N ARG A 44 2.85 5.80 15.62
CA ARG A 44 2.45 5.99 14.22
C ARG A 44 1.70 4.75 13.75
N ILE A 45 0.65 4.86 12.96
CA ILE A 45 -0.05 3.66 12.46
C ILE A 45 0.71 3.04 11.27
N GLN A 46 1.08 3.83 10.26
CA GLN A 46 1.79 3.35 9.06
C GLN A 46 3.28 3.75 9.05
N GLU A 47 4.21 2.83 8.74
CA GLU A 47 5.66 3.11 8.80
C GLU A 47 6.31 3.48 7.45
N THR A 48 5.74 3.01 6.34
CA THR A 48 6.37 3.02 5.00
C THR A 48 5.83 4.13 4.12
N GLU A 49 4.52 4.34 4.15
CA GLU A 49 3.87 5.35 3.34
C GLU A 49 3.81 6.68 4.09
N ARG A 50 4.05 7.77 3.35
CA ARG A 50 3.80 9.13 3.83
C ARG A 50 3.14 9.90 2.71
N ALA A 51 2.01 10.52 3.03
CA ALA A 51 1.46 11.57 2.21
C ALA A 51 2.55 12.58 1.85
N ASN A 52 2.68 12.87 0.56
CA ASN A 52 3.66 13.78 0.02
C ASN A 52 3.03 15.18 -0.17
N LEU A 53 3.83 16.16 -0.60
CA LEU A 53 3.33 17.53 -0.78
C LEU A 53 2.19 17.62 -1.80
N HIS A 54 2.15 16.73 -2.81
CA HIS A 54 1.08 16.69 -3.78
C HIS A 54 -0.25 16.26 -3.12
N HIS A 55 -0.24 15.21 -2.28
CA HIS A 55 -1.42 14.77 -1.52
C HIS A 55 -1.93 15.88 -0.59
N PHE A 56 -1.06 16.59 0.14
CA PHE A 56 -1.53 17.67 1.01
C PHE A 56 -2.19 18.82 0.26
N LYS A 57 -1.69 19.18 -0.94
CA LYS A 57 -2.33 20.21 -1.77
C LYS A 57 -3.68 19.75 -2.29
N HIS A 58 -3.77 18.49 -2.70
CA HIS A 58 -5.01 17.86 -3.13
C HIS A 58 -6.06 17.90 -2.01
N ASP A 59 -5.70 17.43 -0.82
CA ASP A 59 -6.60 17.35 0.34
C ASP A 59 -7.09 18.73 0.79
N LEU A 60 -6.20 19.73 0.82
CA LEU A 60 -6.58 21.11 1.11
C LEU A 60 -7.51 21.71 0.06
N GLY A 61 -7.31 21.36 -1.22
CA GLY A 61 -8.18 21.79 -2.31
C GLY A 61 -9.61 21.26 -2.16
N PHE A 62 -9.75 19.95 -1.91
CA PHE A 62 -11.07 19.36 -1.68
C PHE A 62 -11.71 19.80 -0.36
N SER A 63 -10.93 20.00 0.70
CA SER A 63 -11.43 20.56 1.95
C SER A 63 -12.05 21.95 1.77
N ALA A 64 -11.41 22.82 0.97
CA ALA A 64 -11.98 24.12 0.63
C ALA A 64 -13.32 23.99 -0.11
N ILE A 65 -13.46 23.01 -1.01
CA ILE A 65 -14.73 22.75 -1.70
C ILE A 65 -15.79 22.24 -0.72
N THR A 66 -15.44 21.31 0.17
CA THR A 66 -16.32 20.80 1.24
C THR A 66 -16.89 21.94 2.09
N PHE A 67 -16.06 22.89 2.53
CA PHE A 67 -16.55 24.00 3.35
C PHE A 67 -17.43 24.99 2.59
N LEU A 68 -17.28 25.10 1.27
CA LEU A 68 -18.23 25.84 0.45
C LEU A 68 -19.59 25.15 0.42
N VAL A 69 -19.62 23.82 0.26
CA VAL A 69 -20.86 23.04 0.32
C VAL A 69 -21.53 23.19 1.69
N PHE A 70 -20.78 23.03 2.78
CA PHE A 70 -21.29 23.21 4.14
C PHE A 70 -21.84 24.62 4.34
N ALA A 71 -21.09 25.66 3.92
CA ALA A 71 -21.54 27.05 4.05
C ALA A 71 -22.86 27.34 3.33
N ILE A 72 -23.07 26.74 2.15
CA ILE A 72 -24.34 26.85 1.42
C ILE A 72 -25.47 26.17 2.20
N MET A 73 -25.23 24.96 2.72
CA MET A 73 -26.22 24.20 3.50
C MET A 73 -26.57 24.90 4.82
N ASP A 74 -25.58 25.43 5.52
CA ASP A 74 -25.76 26.18 6.77
C ASP A 74 -26.50 27.50 6.54
N ALA A 75 -26.19 28.22 5.46
CA ALA A 75 -26.93 29.43 5.09
C ALA A 75 -28.40 29.14 4.76
N CYS A 76 -28.69 28.00 4.11
CA CYS A 76 -30.05 27.53 3.88
C CYS A 76 -30.76 27.17 5.19
N LEU A 77 -30.09 26.47 6.10
CA LEU A 77 -30.64 26.13 7.42
C LEU A 77 -31.02 27.39 8.21
N LEU A 78 -30.12 28.38 8.28
CA LEU A 78 -30.36 29.65 8.95
C LEU A 78 -31.51 30.44 8.32
N LEU A 79 -31.65 30.42 7.00
CA LEU A 79 -32.78 31.04 6.33
C LEU A 79 -34.10 30.38 6.76
N LEU A 80 -34.15 29.06 6.83
CA LEU A 80 -35.34 28.32 7.24
C LEU A 80 -35.64 28.51 8.73
N GLU A 81 -34.61 28.58 9.57
CA GLU A 81 -34.72 28.92 10.99
C GLU A 81 -35.32 30.32 11.18
N SER A 82 -34.84 31.32 10.43
CA SER A 82 -35.36 32.70 10.51
C SER A 82 -36.83 32.82 10.11
N GLN A 83 -37.37 31.82 9.42
CA GLN A 83 -38.77 31.71 9.02
C GLN A 83 -39.60 30.84 9.98
N GLY A 84 -38.97 30.31 11.03
CA GLY A 84 -39.62 29.47 12.05
C GLY A 84 -39.89 28.03 11.61
N TYR A 85 -39.22 27.52 10.57
CA TYR A 85 -39.42 26.16 10.09
C TYR A 85 -38.66 25.09 10.88
N THR A 86 -37.72 25.48 11.74
CA THR A 86 -36.94 24.56 12.58
C THR A 86 -37.47 24.54 14.01
N LEU A 87 -37.10 23.51 14.76
CA LEU A 87 -37.38 23.35 16.19
C LEU A 87 -36.19 23.82 17.05
N LEU A 88 -35.31 24.66 16.51
CA LEU A 88 -34.18 25.22 17.26
C LEU A 88 -34.69 26.14 18.37
N TYR A 89 -34.09 25.99 19.55
CA TYR A 89 -34.36 26.85 20.68
C TYR A 89 -33.05 27.32 21.32
N PHE A 90 -33.08 28.47 21.99
CA PHE A 90 -31.89 29.10 22.54
C PHE A 90 -31.86 29.03 24.07
N ASN A 91 -33.02 29.13 24.72
CA ASN A 91 -33.11 29.12 26.17
C ASN A 91 -33.26 27.68 26.69
N VAL A 92 -32.31 27.22 27.50
CA VAL A 92 -32.33 25.86 28.07
C VAL A 92 -33.61 25.60 28.88
N ASN A 93 -34.23 26.64 29.46
CA ASN A 93 -35.44 26.49 30.26
C ASN A 93 -36.68 26.07 29.46
N ASP A 94 -36.67 26.20 28.13
CA ASP A 94 -37.82 25.84 27.29
C ASP A 94 -38.09 24.32 27.32
N TYR A 95 -37.05 23.50 27.48
CA TYR A 95 -37.12 22.03 27.54
C TYR A 95 -36.39 21.42 28.75
N GLY A 96 -35.61 22.21 29.47
CA GLY A 96 -34.87 21.81 30.67
C GLY A 96 -33.53 21.11 30.40
N TYR A 97 -32.69 21.05 31.44
CA TYR A 97 -31.35 20.46 31.37
C TYR A 97 -31.32 18.95 31.08
N LEU A 98 -32.36 18.21 31.50
CA LEU A 98 -32.46 16.79 31.21
C LEU A 98 -32.59 16.54 29.70
N TRP A 99 -33.45 17.31 29.03
CA TRP A 99 -33.59 17.24 27.58
C TRP A 99 -32.33 17.73 26.87
N LEU A 100 -31.68 18.78 27.37
CA LEU A 100 -30.41 19.26 26.83
C LEU A 100 -29.38 18.12 26.70
N ILE A 101 -29.18 17.35 27.77
CA ILE A 101 -28.24 16.21 27.79
C ILE A 101 -28.77 15.05 26.94
N ALA A 102 -30.04 14.69 27.08
CA ALA A 102 -30.63 13.58 26.34
C ALA A 102 -30.58 13.81 24.83
N SER A 103 -30.92 15.03 24.38
CA SER A 103 -30.89 15.43 22.97
C SER A 103 -29.49 15.33 22.38
N PHE A 104 -28.44 15.68 23.11
CA PHE A 104 -27.05 15.50 22.67
C PHE A 104 -26.72 14.01 22.45
N CYS A 105 -27.08 13.14 23.39
CA CYS A 105 -26.87 11.70 23.24
C CYS A 105 -27.68 11.10 22.07
N ILE A 106 -28.93 11.56 21.88
CA ILE A 106 -29.78 11.15 20.77
C ILE A 106 -29.17 11.57 19.44
N VAL A 107 -28.71 12.82 19.33
CA VAL A 107 -28.04 13.35 18.14
C VAL A 107 -26.80 12.52 17.81
N LEU A 108 -25.94 12.23 18.79
CA LEU A 108 -24.76 11.39 18.57
C LEU A 108 -25.13 9.99 18.06
N PHE A 109 -26.18 9.38 18.60
CA PHE A 109 -26.63 8.06 18.16
C PHE A 109 -27.18 8.08 16.73
N LEU A 110 -28.01 9.07 16.40
CA LEU A 110 -28.62 9.21 15.07
C LEU A 110 -27.57 9.53 14.00
N ASP A 111 -26.62 10.40 14.34
CA ASP A 111 -25.50 10.76 13.47
C ASP A 111 -24.59 9.56 13.20
N ASP A 112 -24.17 8.84 14.25
CA ASP A 112 -23.33 7.64 14.10
C ASP A 112 -24.03 6.53 13.29
N MET A 113 -25.33 6.34 13.52
CA MET A 113 -26.16 5.41 12.74
C MET A 113 -26.24 5.83 11.27
N PHE A 114 -26.54 7.10 11.00
CA PHE A 114 -26.64 7.60 9.64
C PHE A 114 -25.31 7.48 8.92
N PHE A 115 -24.23 7.95 9.54
CA PHE A 115 -22.88 7.89 8.98
C PHE A 115 -22.50 6.46 8.63
N TYR A 116 -22.68 5.49 9.53
CA TYR A 116 -22.33 4.10 9.24
C TYR A 116 -23.01 3.59 7.95
N TRP A 117 -24.32 3.84 7.80
CA TRP A 117 -25.07 3.37 6.64
C TRP A 117 -24.77 4.16 5.38
N SER A 118 -24.64 5.48 5.46
CA SER A 118 -24.30 6.33 4.32
C SER A 118 -22.89 6.00 3.82
N HIS A 119 -21.91 5.92 4.72
CA HIS A 119 -20.53 5.57 4.44
C HIS A 119 -20.42 4.21 3.76
N ARG A 120 -21.04 3.17 4.35
CA ARG A 120 -21.10 1.83 3.74
C ARG A 120 -21.78 1.85 2.36
N ALA A 121 -22.83 2.65 2.18
CA ALA A 121 -23.50 2.80 0.90
C ALA A 121 -22.59 3.50 -0.13
N MET A 122 -21.82 4.51 0.27
CA MET A 122 -20.88 5.19 -0.60
C MET A 122 -19.75 4.26 -1.07
N HIS A 123 -19.39 3.23 -0.29
CA HIS A 123 -18.50 2.14 -0.74
C HIS A 123 -19.13 1.17 -1.76
N HIS A 124 -20.43 1.27 -2.01
CA HIS A 124 -21.06 0.43 -3.01
C HIS A 124 -20.45 0.73 -4.40
N PRO A 125 -20.11 -0.28 -5.22
CA PRO A 125 -19.38 -0.07 -6.49
C PRO A 125 -20.03 0.90 -7.49
N LYS A 126 -21.35 1.11 -7.39
CA LYS A 126 -22.08 2.07 -8.23
C LYS A 126 -21.97 3.53 -7.74
N LEU A 127 -21.68 3.74 -6.46
CA LEU A 127 -21.66 5.05 -5.82
C LEU A 127 -20.23 5.54 -5.56
N TYR A 128 -19.30 4.65 -5.22
CA TYR A 128 -17.93 4.95 -4.80
C TYR A 128 -17.21 6.03 -5.63
N LYS A 129 -17.19 5.87 -6.95
CA LYS A 129 -16.54 6.82 -7.86
C LYS A 129 -17.07 8.26 -7.71
N TYR A 130 -18.35 8.40 -7.39
CA TYR A 130 -19.05 9.68 -7.36
C TYR A 130 -19.15 10.29 -5.98
N PHE A 131 -18.80 9.56 -4.93
CA PHE A 131 -18.93 10.01 -3.55
C PHE A 131 -17.57 9.90 -2.84
N HIS A 132 -17.10 8.68 -2.61
CA HIS A 132 -16.08 8.46 -1.59
C HIS A 132 -14.66 8.21 -2.12
N ARG A 133 -14.50 8.07 -3.45
CA ARG A 133 -13.18 7.84 -4.07
C ARG A 133 -12.16 8.90 -3.66
N VAL A 134 -12.52 10.17 -3.72
CA VAL A 134 -11.60 11.30 -3.44
C VAL A 134 -11.01 11.18 -2.04
N HIS A 135 -11.85 10.84 -1.06
CA HIS A 135 -11.45 10.66 0.32
C HIS A 135 -10.41 9.53 0.49
N HIS A 136 -10.58 8.45 -0.26
CA HIS A 136 -9.67 7.29 -0.25
C HIS A 136 -8.40 7.44 -1.09
N GLU A 137 -8.24 8.51 -1.86
CA GLU A 137 -7.00 8.70 -2.65
C GLU A 137 -5.77 8.85 -1.75
N SER A 138 -5.97 9.17 -0.47
CA SER A 138 -4.97 9.06 0.58
C SER A 138 -5.14 7.76 1.36
N THR A 139 -4.27 6.77 1.08
CA THR A 139 -4.16 5.52 1.85
C THR A 139 -3.50 5.71 3.21
N ASP A 140 -2.78 6.82 3.39
CA ASP A 140 -2.15 7.25 4.63
C ASP A 140 -2.69 8.61 5.10
N PRO A 141 -3.91 8.63 5.68
CA PRO A 141 -4.60 9.86 6.02
C PRO A 141 -3.85 10.69 7.06
N SER A 142 -3.93 12.01 6.88
CA SER A 142 -3.45 13.02 7.82
C SER A 142 -4.61 13.87 8.32
N PRO A 143 -4.46 14.69 9.37
CA PRO A 143 -5.49 15.63 9.80
C PRO A 143 -6.05 16.52 8.68
N LEU A 144 -5.28 16.76 7.61
CA LEU A 144 -5.72 17.55 6.46
C LEU A 144 -6.67 16.80 5.52
N THR A 145 -6.66 15.47 5.59
CA THR A 145 -7.51 14.57 4.80
C THR A 145 -8.94 14.49 5.36
N ALA A 146 -9.13 14.85 6.63
CA ALA A 146 -10.39 14.68 7.37
C ALA A 146 -11.65 15.27 6.70
N PHE A 147 -11.49 16.31 5.86
CA PHE A 147 -12.58 16.95 5.14
C PHE A 147 -12.36 16.99 3.61
N ALA A 148 -11.40 16.22 3.11
CA ALA A 148 -11.08 16.12 1.69
C ALA A 148 -12.09 15.21 0.96
N PHE A 149 -13.34 15.66 0.91
CA PHE A 149 -14.46 14.93 0.33
C PHE A 149 -14.76 15.35 -1.10
N HIS A 150 -15.40 14.46 -1.85
CA HIS A 150 -16.08 14.89 -3.06
C HIS A 150 -17.30 15.77 -2.69
N PRO A 151 -17.74 16.74 -3.52
CA PRO A 151 -18.88 17.60 -3.18
C PRO A 151 -20.18 16.86 -2.80
N SER A 152 -20.45 15.73 -3.44
CA SER A 152 -21.64 14.91 -3.13
C SER A 152 -21.52 14.17 -1.80
N GLU A 153 -20.32 13.75 -1.43
CA GLU A 153 -20.03 13.19 -0.10
C GLU A 153 -20.19 14.28 0.96
N ALA A 154 -19.65 15.49 0.73
CA ALA A 154 -19.87 16.62 1.63
C ALA A 154 -21.37 16.91 1.88
N VAL A 155 -22.23 16.83 0.84
CA VAL A 155 -23.69 16.97 1.05
C VAL A 155 -24.24 15.87 1.96
N VAL A 156 -23.80 14.63 1.78
CA VAL A 156 -24.24 13.49 2.60
C VAL A 156 -23.77 13.66 4.04
N GLU A 157 -22.49 13.99 4.25
CA GLU A 157 -21.89 14.18 5.57
C GLU A 157 -22.56 15.32 6.36
N GLN A 158 -22.95 16.42 5.69
CA GLN A 158 -23.62 17.54 6.36
C GLN A 158 -25.13 17.33 6.56
N LEU A 159 -25.71 16.27 5.99
CA LEU A 159 -27.16 16.10 5.91
C LEU A 159 -27.82 16.05 7.29
N MET A 160 -27.23 15.33 8.25
CA MET A 160 -27.81 15.23 9.59
C MET A 160 -27.82 16.57 10.32
N HIS A 161 -26.81 17.42 10.08
CA HIS A 161 -26.75 18.75 10.68
C HIS A 161 -27.92 19.64 10.22
N VAL A 162 -28.35 19.47 8.97
CA VAL A 162 -29.51 20.17 8.42
C VAL A 162 -30.82 19.54 8.86
N VAL A 163 -30.94 18.21 8.84
CA VAL A 163 -32.22 17.50 9.03
C VAL A 163 -32.67 17.44 10.50
N LEU A 164 -31.76 17.19 11.44
CA LEU A 164 -32.14 16.97 12.84
C LEU A 164 -32.87 18.17 13.49
N PRO A 165 -32.48 19.44 13.23
CA PRO A 165 -33.22 20.62 13.68
C PRO A 165 -34.70 20.69 13.26
N PHE A 166 -35.13 19.96 12.22
CA PHE A 166 -36.54 19.89 11.82
C PHE A 166 -37.31 18.77 12.52
N LEU A 167 -36.60 17.79 13.06
CA LEU A 167 -37.18 16.58 13.65
C LEU A 167 -37.21 16.62 15.18
N LEU A 168 -36.24 17.30 15.79
CA LEU A 168 -36.04 17.32 17.23
C LEU A 168 -35.91 18.76 17.73
N PRO A 169 -36.51 19.09 18.89
CA PRO A 169 -36.17 20.32 19.58
C PRO A 169 -34.71 20.31 20.02
N LEU A 170 -33.87 21.12 19.40
CA LEU A 170 -32.43 21.15 19.65
C LEU A 170 -32.01 22.52 20.16
N ASN A 171 -31.26 22.52 21.26
CA ASN A 171 -30.65 23.75 21.73
C ASN A 171 -29.50 24.14 20.80
N PHE A 172 -29.34 25.43 20.52
CA PHE A 172 -28.20 25.91 19.74
C PHE A 172 -26.85 25.47 20.32
N GLY A 173 -26.70 25.44 21.65
CA GLY A 173 -25.50 24.93 22.31
C GLY A 173 -25.23 23.44 22.09
N VAL A 174 -26.29 22.62 21.95
CA VAL A 174 -26.17 21.18 21.61
C VAL A 174 -25.66 21.02 20.18
N MET A 175 -26.14 21.84 19.24
CA MET A 175 -25.64 21.85 17.85
C MET A 175 -24.14 22.15 17.79
N ILE A 176 -23.70 23.20 18.48
CA ILE A 176 -22.28 23.57 18.54
C ILE A 176 -21.44 22.47 19.24
N ALA A 177 -21.90 21.93 20.37
CA ALA A 177 -21.19 20.86 21.07
C ALA A 177 -21.05 19.60 20.21
N TRP A 178 -22.08 19.23 19.46
CA TRP A 178 -22.05 18.11 18.54
C TRP A 178 -21.09 18.36 17.39
N GLN A 179 -21.10 19.55 16.78
CA GLN A 179 -20.17 19.88 15.70
C GLN A 179 -18.71 19.85 16.16
N ILE A 180 -18.41 20.37 17.35
CA ILE A 180 -17.06 20.29 17.95
C ILE A 180 -16.66 18.83 18.16
N PHE A 181 -17.56 18.03 18.75
CA PHE A 181 -17.30 16.61 18.99
C PHE A 181 -17.06 15.83 17.69
N SER A 182 -17.90 16.06 16.68
CA SER A 182 -17.80 15.44 15.36
C SER A 182 -16.47 15.75 14.68
N MET A 183 -16.13 17.03 14.61
CA MET A 183 -14.90 17.49 13.97
C MET A 183 -13.64 16.97 14.68
N LEU A 184 -13.63 16.97 16.02
CA LEU A 184 -12.52 16.42 16.77
C LEU A 184 -12.37 14.92 16.51
N ASN A 185 -13.46 14.15 16.52
CA ASN A 185 -13.40 12.72 16.23
C ASN A 185 -12.91 12.44 14.81
N ASN A 186 -13.37 13.21 13.82
CA ASN A 186 -12.93 13.06 12.44
C ASN A 186 -11.42 13.35 12.29
N VAL A 187 -10.93 14.47 12.84
CA VAL A 187 -9.50 14.81 12.85
C VAL A 187 -8.66 13.75 13.56
N LEU A 188 -9.14 13.23 14.69
CA LEU A 188 -8.45 12.17 15.43
C LEU A 188 -8.45 10.84 14.68
N GLY A 189 -9.54 10.50 13.97
CA GLY A 189 -9.62 9.34 13.09
C GLY A 189 -8.58 9.38 11.98
N HIS A 190 -8.34 10.58 11.43
CA HIS A 190 -7.36 10.85 10.37
C HIS A 190 -5.97 11.22 10.86
N LEU A 191 -5.70 11.13 12.17
CA LEU A 191 -4.44 11.62 12.72
C LEU A 191 -3.22 10.91 12.13
N GLY A 192 -3.39 9.66 11.71
CA GLY A 192 -2.30 8.77 11.29
C GLY A 192 -1.49 8.21 12.46
N TYR A 193 -1.79 8.60 13.69
CA TYR A 193 -1.16 8.12 14.93
C TYR A 193 -2.22 7.57 15.87
N GLU A 194 -1.90 6.49 16.58
CA GLU A 194 -2.79 5.85 17.53
C GLU A 194 -2.59 6.47 18.93
N ILE A 195 -3.55 7.31 19.31
CA ILE A 195 -3.53 8.02 20.60
C ILE A 195 -4.25 7.24 21.70
N TYR A 196 -5.03 6.21 21.35
CA TYR A 196 -5.69 5.34 22.31
C TYR A 196 -4.71 4.27 22.78
N PRO A 197 -4.34 4.23 24.07
CA PRO A 197 -3.20 3.45 24.55
C PRO A 197 -3.42 1.93 24.45
N ARG A 198 -2.33 1.18 24.56
CA ARG A 198 -2.36 -0.29 24.65
C ARG A 198 -3.40 -0.77 25.68
N GLY A 199 -4.19 -1.78 25.31
CA GLY A 199 -5.24 -2.36 26.14
C GLY A 199 -6.56 -1.61 26.08
N TRP A 200 -6.64 -0.43 25.47
CA TRP A 200 -7.88 0.34 25.33
C TRP A 200 -9.01 -0.49 24.72
N VAL A 201 -8.70 -1.22 23.64
CA VAL A 201 -9.63 -2.05 22.87
C VAL A 201 -10.10 -3.30 23.61
N LYS A 202 -9.42 -3.67 24.72
CA LYS A 202 -9.75 -4.85 25.54
C LYS A 202 -10.70 -4.51 26.69
N LEU A 203 -10.91 -3.23 26.98
CA LEU A 203 -11.75 -2.79 28.08
C LEU A 203 -13.24 -2.84 27.69
N PRO A 204 -14.14 -3.45 28.49
CA PRO A 204 -15.50 -3.78 28.08
C PRO A 204 -16.36 -2.62 27.54
N LEU A 205 -16.14 -1.40 28.01
CA LEU A 205 -16.87 -0.20 27.56
C LEU A 205 -16.10 0.61 26.51
N LEU A 206 -14.77 0.56 26.52
CA LEU A 206 -13.93 1.36 25.63
C LEU A 206 -13.66 0.68 24.29
N GLN A 207 -13.81 -0.65 24.23
CA GLN A 207 -13.75 -1.45 23.01
C GLN A 207 -14.76 -1.02 21.92
N PHE A 208 -15.73 -0.20 22.30
CA PHE A 208 -16.76 0.30 21.42
C PHE A 208 -16.46 1.68 20.86
N LYS A 209 -15.40 2.35 21.32
CA LYS A 209 -14.98 3.64 20.76
C LYS A 209 -14.16 3.38 19.50
N THR A 210 -14.51 4.05 18.40
CA THR A 210 -13.68 4.06 17.19
C THR A 210 -12.35 4.75 17.48
N ALA A 211 -11.25 4.05 17.20
CA ALA A 211 -9.88 4.55 17.36
C ALA A 211 -9.30 5.00 16.01
N SER A 212 -8.17 5.71 16.04
CA SER A 212 -7.48 6.14 14.81
C SER A 212 -7.07 4.96 13.93
N THR A 213 -6.71 3.81 14.54
CA THR A 213 -6.40 2.58 13.80
C THR A 213 -7.59 2.04 13.01
N HIS A 214 -8.83 2.18 13.52
CA HIS A 214 -10.01 1.68 12.78
C HIS A 214 -10.13 2.36 11.43
N HIS A 215 -10.09 3.69 11.43
CA HIS A 215 -10.26 4.48 10.23
C HIS A 215 -9.03 4.41 9.33
N ASN A 216 -7.82 4.37 9.90
CA ASN A 216 -6.62 4.16 9.08
C ASN A 216 -6.65 2.79 8.35
N MET A 217 -7.08 1.72 9.03
CA MET A 217 -7.30 0.42 8.37
C MET A 217 -8.39 0.49 7.30
N HIS A 218 -9.44 1.28 7.52
CA HIS A 218 -10.48 1.51 6.52
C HIS A 218 -9.91 2.12 5.23
N HIS A 219 -9.09 3.18 5.33
CA HIS A 219 -8.40 3.76 4.16
C HIS A 219 -7.48 2.78 3.43
N GLN A 220 -6.86 1.86 4.16
CA GLN A 220 -5.94 0.87 3.59
C GLN A 220 -6.65 -0.34 2.95
N LEU A 221 -7.76 -0.78 3.54
CA LEU A 221 -8.41 -2.06 3.22
C LEU A 221 -9.79 -1.90 2.57
N PHE A 222 -10.35 -0.68 2.55
CA PHE A 222 -11.57 -0.21 1.89
C PHE A 222 -12.90 -0.88 2.30
N ASN A 223 -12.89 -2.11 2.83
CA ASN A 223 -14.09 -2.94 2.99
C ASN A 223 -14.39 -3.33 4.45
N GLY A 224 -14.29 -2.37 5.38
CA GLY A 224 -14.59 -2.59 6.79
C GLY A 224 -14.31 -1.35 7.63
N ASN A 225 -14.70 -1.39 8.91
CA ASN A 225 -14.57 -0.29 9.86
C ASN A 225 -15.24 1.02 9.38
N TYR A 226 -16.56 0.98 9.12
CA TYR A 226 -17.31 2.13 8.59
C TYR A 226 -17.80 3.11 9.67
N ALA A 227 -17.72 2.78 10.95
CA ALA A 227 -18.26 3.59 12.03
C ALA A 227 -17.51 4.92 12.25
N LEU A 228 -18.24 5.93 12.75
CA LEU A 228 -17.72 7.27 13.03
C LEU A 228 -17.18 7.38 14.46
N TYR A 229 -18.08 7.34 15.45
CA TYR A 229 -17.75 7.51 16.86
C TYR A 229 -17.60 6.15 17.56
N PHE A 230 -18.52 5.22 17.26
CA PHE A 230 -18.67 3.96 17.97
C PHE A 230 -18.74 2.74 17.06
N THR A 231 -18.01 1.68 17.39
CA THR A 231 -17.91 0.44 16.58
C THR A 231 -19.11 -0.49 16.72
N TRP A 232 -20.23 -0.04 17.28
CA TRP A 232 -21.41 -0.88 17.52
C TRP A 232 -21.94 -1.47 16.23
N TRP A 233 -22.11 -0.62 15.22
CA TRP A 233 -22.60 -1.01 13.91
C TRP A 233 -21.63 -1.94 13.19
N ASP A 234 -20.33 -1.66 13.25
CA ASP A 234 -19.32 -2.53 12.64
C ASP A 234 -19.30 -3.93 13.27
N LYS A 235 -19.41 -4.01 14.59
CA LYS A 235 -19.46 -5.29 15.31
C LYS A 235 -20.75 -6.06 15.03
N TRP A 236 -21.91 -5.38 15.08
CA TRP A 236 -23.20 -6.01 14.84
C TRP A 236 -23.36 -6.49 13.40
N MET A 237 -22.75 -5.79 12.44
CA MET A 237 -22.82 -6.13 11.01
C MET A 237 -21.64 -6.97 10.52
N GLY A 238 -20.68 -7.27 11.39
CA GLY A 238 -19.49 -8.04 11.04
C GLY A 238 -18.57 -7.35 10.04
N THR A 239 -18.57 -6.02 10.00
CA THR A 239 -17.69 -5.20 9.15
C THR A 239 -16.44 -4.71 9.89
N GLU A 240 -16.30 -4.96 11.20
CA GLU A 240 -15.03 -4.76 11.90
C GLU A 240 -14.00 -5.80 11.42
N PHE A 241 -12.80 -5.35 11.06
CA PHE A 241 -11.74 -6.28 10.65
C PHE A 241 -11.32 -7.21 11.80
N LYS A 242 -11.29 -8.52 11.55
CA LYS A 242 -11.01 -9.55 12.56
C LYS A 242 -9.62 -9.41 13.20
N ASP A 243 -8.66 -8.83 12.49
CA ASP A 243 -7.29 -8.61 12.97
C ASP A 243 -7.09 -7.22 13.60
N TYR A 244 -8.15 -6.41 13.74
CA TYR A 244 -8.07 -5.05 14.29
C TYR A 244 -7.36 -5.00 15.65
N GLU A 245 -7.80 -5.80 16.62
CA GLU A 245 -7.21 -5.80 17.97
C GLU A 245 -5.71 -6.10 17.92
N THR A 246 -5.32 -7.06 17.09
CA THR A 246 -3.92 -7.43 16.91
C THR A 246 -3.12 -6.28 16.30
N ARG A 247 -3.65 -5.61 15.28
CA ARG A 247 -2.98 -4.44 14.67
C ARG A 247 -2.85 -3.28 15.64
N HIS A 248 -3.90 -2.98 16.40
CA HIS A 248 -3.89 -1.92 17.41
C HIS A 248 -2.81 -2.17 18.48
N GLU A 249 -2.77 -3.36 19.07
CA GLU A 249 -1.77 -3.70 20.09
C GLU A 249 -0.34 -3.63 19.54
N GLN A 250 -0.13 -4.08 18.30
CA GLN A 250 1.19 -4.11 17.67
C GLN A 250 1.80 -2.75 17.39
N ILE A 251 0.99 -1.70 17.25
CA ILE A 251 1.50 -0.32 17.14
C ILE A 251 2.39 0.00 18.34
N PHE A 252 2.02 -0.45 19.54
CA PHE A 252 2.75 -0.19 20.78
C PHE A 252 3.92 -1.16 21.03
N GLU A 253 3.95 -2.31 20.36
CA GLU A 253 4.99 -3.34 20.51
C GLU A 253 6.27 -3.02 19.72
N ARG A 254 6.28 -1.94 18.93
CA ARG A 254 7.39 -1.53 18.05
C ARG A 254 8.71 -1.25 18.77
N LYS A 255 8.69 -1.00 20.08
CA LYS A 255 9.92 -0.93 20.91
C LYS A 255 10.72 -2.24 20.88
N ASN A 256 10.10 -3.36 20.52
CA ASN A 256 10.72 -4.68 20.52
C ASN A 256 11.20 -5.14 19.13
N ILE A 257 11.14 -4.27 18.11
CA ILE A 257 11.65 -4.60 16.78
C ILE A 257 13.18 -4.66 16.87
N LYS A 258 13.70 -5.88 17.00
CA LYS A 258 15.13 -6.12 17.03
C LYS A 258 15.71 -5.83 15.64
N LYS A 259 16.68 -4.92 15.61
CA LYS A 259 17.50 -4.65 14.42
C LYS A 259 18.94 -5.06 14.71
N SER A 260 19.65 -5.49 13.68
CA SER A 260 21.09 -5.68 13.78
C SER A 260 21.82 -4.33 13.80
N GLU A 261 23.14 -4.36 14.06
CA GLU A 261 23.99 -3.17 14.02
C GLU A 261 24.02 -2.47 12.64
N GLU A 262 23.62 -3.19 11.59
CA GLU A 262 23.51 -2.66 10.22
C GLU A 262 22.11 -2.12 9.90
N GLY A 263 21.20 -2.11 10.88
CA GLY A 263 19.84 -1.59 10.73
C GLY A 263 18.86 -2.54 10.03
N LEU A 264 19.26 -3.79 9.77
CA LEU A 264 18.40 -4.84 9.22
C LEU A 264 17.45 -5.37 10.29
N TYR A 265 16.24 -5.73 9.89
CA TYR A 265 15.24 -6.34 10.77
C TYR A 265 15.59 -7.80 11.03
N LEU A 266 15.37 -8.26 12.25
CA LEU A 266 15.56 -9.64 12.63
C LEU A 266 14.22 -10.36 12.62
N LEU A 267 14.06 -11.34 11.72
CA LEU A 267 12.87 -12.20 11.65
C LEU A 267 13.23 -13.63 12.06
N THR A 268 12.47 -14.19 13.00
CA THR A 268 12.64 -15.57 13.45
C THR A 268 11.82 -16.51 12.60
N VAL A 269 12.46 -17.55 12.07
CA VAL A 269 11.83 -18.59 11.25
C VAL A 269 10.86 -19.40 12.11
N ALA A 270 9.59 -19.37 11.75
CA ALA A 270 8.52 -20.06 12.46
C ALA A 270 8.18 -21.43 11.83
N ASP A 271 8.32 -21.55 10.51
CA ASP A 271 8.08 -22.80 9.77
C ASP A 271 8.96 -22.84 8.51
N ILE A 272 9.34 -24.05 8.11
CA ILE A 272 10.00 -24.34 6.83
C ILE A 272 9.31 -25.56 6.24
N ARG A 273 8.72 -25.40 5.06
CA ARG A 273 7.98 -26.48 4.38
C ARG A 273 8.43 -26.64 2.94
N GLN A 274 8.39 -27.88 2.44
CA GLN A 274 8.65 -28.18 1.05
C GLN A 274 7.42 -27.79 0.21
N GLU A 275 7.64 -27.03 -0.87
CA GLU A 275 6.57 -26.52 -1.74
C GLU A 275 6.58 -27.21 -3.12
N ALA A 276 7.75 -27.63 -3.59
CA ALA A 276 7.99 -28.42 -4.80
C ALA A 276 9.34 -29.16 -4.68
N ASP A 277 9.72 -30.07 -5.58
CA ASP A 277 10.99 -30.84 -5.47
C ASP A 277 12.24 -29.95 -5.28
N ASP A 278 12.26 -28.79 -5.93
CA ASP A 278 13.35 -27.83 -5.88
C ASP A 278 12.97 -26.51 -5.20
N ALA A 279 11.85 -26.44 -4.47
CA ALA A 279 11.43 -25.22 -3.78
C ALA A 279 10.86 -25.47 -2.38
N PHE A 280 11.11 -24.52 -1.49
CA PHE A 280 10.64 -24.54 -0.11
C PHE A 280 10.18 -23.15 0.31
N THR A 281 9.27 -23.09 1.29
CA THR A 281 8.75 -21.85 1.86
C THR A 281 9.24 -21.69 3.29
N ILE A 282 9.75 -20.50 3.59
CA ILE A 282 10.09 -20.03 4.93
C ILE A 282 8.94 -19.15 5.40
N GLN A 283 8.43 -19.41 6.60
CA GLN A 283 7.41 -18.58 7.24
C GLN A 283 7.96 -17.87 8.46
N PHE A 284 7.56 -16.62 8.62
CA PHE A 284 7.82 -15.79 9.79
C PHE A 284 6.48 -15.40 10.43
N ASN A 285 6.33 -15.68 11.72
CA ASN A 285 5.16 -15.28 12.51
C ASN A 285 5.49 -14.05 13.35
N ASN A 286 4.45 -13.33 13.79
CA ASN A 286 4.60 -12.14 14.66
C ASN A 286 5.60 -11.12 14.09
N VAL A 287 5.60 -10.95 12.76
CA VAL A 287 6.47 -9.99 12.10
C VAL A 287 6.07 -8.55 12.49
N PRO A 288 7.04 -7.63 12.55
CA PRO A 288 6.75 -6.22 12.76
C PRO A 288 5.74 -5.65 11.75
N SER A 289 5.02 -4.58 12.12
CA SER A 289 3.99 -3.93 11.27
C SER A 289 4.48 -3.59 9.87
N ILE A 290 5.73 -3.16 9.72
CA ILE A 290 6.34 -2.89 8.41
C ILE A 290 6.30 -4.08 7.43
N PHE A 291 6.18 -5.31 7.92
CA PHE A 291 6.06 -6.53 7.12
C PHE A 291 4.61 -6.98 6.90
N ARG A 292 3.63 -6.23 7.42
CA ARG A 292 2.18 -6.42 7.15
C ARG A 292 1.66 -5.43 6.12
N ASP A 293 2.21 -4.23 6.10
CA ASP A 293 1.83 -3.14 5.17
C ASP A 293 2.61 -3.20 3.84
N PHE A 294 2.84 -4.40 3.30
CA PHE A 294 3.50 -4.58 2.01
C PHE A 294 2.47 -4.70 0.89
N SER A 295 2.85 -4.33 -0.34
CA SER A 295 2.02 -4.54 -1.52
C SER A 295 2.35 -5.87 -2.19
N ALA A 296 1.34 -6.57 -2.70
CA ALA A 296 1.51 -7.88 -3.32
C ALA A 296 2.44 -7.79 -4.53
N GLY A 297 3.55 -8.52 -4.47
CA GLY A 297 4.64 -8.46 -5.46
C GLY A 297 5.97 -7.89 -4.93
N GLN A 298 5.95 -7.21 -3.79
CA GLN A 298 7.16 -6.73 -3.11
C GLN A 298 8.07 -7.86 -2.61
N HIS A 299 9.30 -7.50 -2.26
CA HIS A 299 10.38 -8.41 -1.91
C HIS A 299 11.16 -7.97 -0.68
N LEU A 300 11.89 -8.93 -0.11
CA LEU A 300 12.87 -8.74 0.96
C LEU A 300 14.27 -9.08 0.46
N THR A 301 15.27 -8.34 0.94
CA THR A 301 16.67 -8.76 0.82
C THR A 301 17.13 -9.36 2.13
N ILE A 302 17.59 -10.61 2.08
CA ILE A 302 18.18 -11.29 3.22
C ILE A 302 19.69 -11.18 3.19
N LYS A 303 20.29 -11.14 4.37
CA LYS A 303 21.73 -11.26 4.59
C LYS A 303 22.03 -12.62 5.20
N VAL A 304 23.01 -13.32 4.64
CA VAL A 304 23.49 -14.61 5.16
C VAL A 304 25.01 -14.61 5.23
N ASN A 305 25.57 -15.22 6.27
CA ASN A 305 27.01 -15.46 6.37
C ASN A 305 27.30 -16.92 5.99
N ILE A 306 28.06 -17.13 4.92
CA ILE A 306 28.44 -18.46 4.43
C ILE A 306 29.96 -18.59 4.55
N LYS A 307 30.42 -19.39 5.52
CA LYS A 307 31.85 -19.65 5.75
C LYS A 307 32.70 -18.37 5.92
N GLY A 308 32.17 -17.36 6.61
CA GLY A 308 32.84 -16.07 6.83
C GLY A 308 32.58 -15.03 5.73
N GLU A 309 31.96 -15.40 4.61
CA GLU A 309 31.57 -14.46 3.55
C GLU A 309 30.12 -14.01 3.71
N THR A 310 29.90 -12.71 3.89
CA THR A 310 28.57 -12.11 3.87
C THR A 310 28.02 -12.06 2.45
N GLN A 311 26.82 -12.61 2.26
CA GLN A 311 26.09 -12.63 1.00
C GLN A 311 24.70 -12.03 1.18
N TYR A 312 24.23 -11.29 0.19
CA TYR A 312 22.87 -10.72 0.16
C TYR A 312 22.07 -11.32 -0.99
N ARG A 313 20.82 -11.72 -0.75
CA ARG A 313 19.92 -12.15 -1.83
C ARG A 313 18.50 -11.67 -1.60
N THR A 314 17.85 -11.35 -2.70
CA THR A 314 16.50 -10.83 -2.72
C THR A 314 15.50 -11.91 -3.09
N PHE A 315 14.39 -11.96 -2.37
CA PHE A 315 13.31 -12.91 -2.57
C PHE A 315 11.96 -12.20 -2.45
N SER A 316 11.04 -12.44 -3.39
CA SER A 316 9.68 -11.92 -3.29
C SER A 316 8.94 -12.49 -2.09
N ILE A 317 8.11 -11.65 -1.49
CA ILE A 317 7.15 -12.05 -0.48
C ILE A 317 6.05 -12.84 -1.21
N SER A 318 5.77 -14.03 -0.68
CA SER A 318 4.81 -14.99 -1.25
C SER A 318 3.51 -15.11 -0.44
N SER A 319 3.43 -14.50 0.75
CA SER A 319 2.17 -14.38 1.49
C SER A 319 1.28 -13.31 0.85
N ILE A 320 -0.01 -13.33 1.19
CA ILE A 320 -0.98 -12.35 0.70
C ILE A 320 -1.08 -11.22 1.74
N PRO A 321 -0.79 -9.96 1.36
CA PRO A 321 -0.88 -8.84 2.27
C PRO A 321 -2.31 -8.69 2.79
N ASN A 322 -2.44 -8.27 4.05
CA ASN A 322 -3.73 -8.01 4.71
C ASN A 322 -4.70 -9.21 4.81
N VAL A 323 -4.22 -10.43 4.54
CA VAL A 323 -4.99 -11.66 4.71
C VAL A 323 -4.26 -12.62 5.64
N ASP A 324 -2.97 -12.83 5.40
CA ASP A 324 -2.14 -13.69 6.23
C ASP A 324 -1.61 -12.93 7.45
N ASN A 325 -1.72 -13.53 8.64
CA ASN A 325 -1.09 -13.01 9.86
C ASN A 325 0.41 -13.34 9.97
N TYR A 326 0.97 -13.90 8.89
CA TYR A 326 2.36 -14.33 8.76
C TYR A 326 2.95 -13.81 7.45
N LEU A 327 4.28 -13.76 7.41
CA LEU A 327 5.04 -13.43 6.21
C LEU A 327 5.68 -14.70 5.67
N THR A 328 5.57 -14.97 4.37
CA THR A 328 6.25 -16.11 3.75
C THR A 328 7.16 -15.70 2.61
N MET A 329 8.33 -16.32 2.52
CA MET A 329 9.23 -16.27 1.38
C MET A 329 9.40 -17.66 0.79
N THR A 330 9.21 -17.79 -0.51
CA THR A 330 9.36 -19.08 -1.19
C THR A 330 10.58 -19.06 -2.09
N ILE A 331 11.45 -20.04 -1.90
CA ILE A 331 12.80 -20.08 -2.46
C ILE A 331 12.98 -21.34 -3.27
N LYS A 332 13.36 -21.14 -4.54
CA LYS A 332 13.78 -22.24 -5.41
C LYS A 332 15.29 -22.44 -5.34
N ARG A 333 15.72 -23.67 -5.12
CA ARG A 333 17.11 -24.08 -5.18
C ARG A 333 17.62 -23.93 -6.60
N VAL A 334 18.78 -23.30 -6.74
CA VAL A 334 19.47 -23.13 -8.03
C VAL A 334 20.71 -24.00 -8.01
N LYS A 335 20.94 -24.79 -9.07
CA LYS A 335 22.15 -25.61 -9.19
C LYS A 335 23.39 -24.71 -9.12
N GLY A 336 24.30 -24.98 -8.18
CA GLY A 336 25.48 -24.14 -7.92
C GLY A 336 25.22 -22.80 -7.21
N GLY A 337 23.97 -22.48 -6.86
CA GLY A 337 23.62 -21.27 -6.13
C GLY A 337 24.13 -21.31 -4.68
N LYS A 338 24.93 -20.33 -4.27
CA LYS A 338 25.49 -20.28 -2.90
C LYS A 338 24.40 -20.16 -1.83
N VAL A 339 23.58 -19.11 -1.91
CA VAL A 339 22.61 -18.75 -0.85
C VAL A 339 21.41 -19.67 -0.81
N THR A 340 20.80 -20.00 -1.96
CA THR A 340 19.57 -20.83 -1.97
C THR A 340 19.83 -22.26 -1.49
N ASN A 341 21.00 -22.83 -1.80
CA ASN A 341 21.39 -24.13 -1.23
C ASN A 341 21.84 -24.04 0.23
N TYR A 342 22.47 -22.94 0.65
CA TYR A 342 22.81 -22.72 2.06
C TYR A 342 21.54 -22.68 2.93
N LEU A 343 20.53 -21.91 2.52
CA LEU A 343 19.26 -21.83 3.25
C LEU A 343 18.58 -23.20 3.30
N ALA A 344 18.50 -23.90 2.16
CA ALA A 344 17.85 -25.21 2.09
C ALA A 344 18.54 -26.28 2.97
N GLY A 345 19.87 -26.21 3.13
CA GLY A 345 20.64 -27.21 3.87
C GLY A 345 20.86 -26.89 5.35
N ASN A 346 20.87 -25.61 5.72
CA ASN A 346 21.34 -25.18 7.05
C ASN A 346 20.30 -24.42 7.87
N LEU A 347 19.31 -23.78 7.24
CA LEU A 347 18.31 -23.00 7.97
C LEU A 347 17.35 -23.94 8.70
N LYS A 348 17.07 -23.62 9.97
CA LYS A 348 16.14 -24.37 10.84
C LYS A 348 15.08 -23.46 11.43
N VAL A 349 13.97 -24.05 11.84
CA VAL A 349 12.95 -23.35 12.65
C VAL A 349 13.61 -22.86 13.95
N GLY A 350 13.32 -21.62 14.32
CA GLY A 350 13.94 -20.91 15.44
C GLY A 350 15.16 -20.07 15.05
N ASP A 351 15.76 -20.30 13.88
CA ASP A 351 16.85 -19.44 13.40
C ASP A 351 16.33 -18.01 13.12
N THR A 352 17.24 -17.04 13.21
CA THR A 352 16.93 -15.64 12.93
C THR A 352 17.63 -15.20 11.65
N LEU A 353 16.87 -14.58 10.74
CA LEU A 353 17.37 -13.99 9.51
C LEU A 353 17.39 -12.47 9.61
N GLU A 354 18.49 -11.87 9.14
CA GLU A 354 18.61 -10.43 8.91
C GLU A 354 17.99 -10.07 7.55
N VAL A 355 17.00 -9.18 7.56
CA VAL A 355 16.26 -8.79 6.35
C VAL A 355 16.05 -7.28 6.24
N THR A 356 15.89 -6.77 5.01
CA THR A 356 15.41 -5.40 4.77
C THR A 356 13.92 -5.28 5.06
N ALA A 357 13.39 -4.04 5.11
CA ALA A 357 11.95 -3.84 4.98
C ALA A 357 11.44 -4.31 3.60
N PRO A 358 10.13 -4.59 3.44
CA PRO A 358 9.51 -4.78 2.13
C PRO A 358 9.78 -3.60 1.20
N SER A 359 10.08 -3.91 -0.06
CA SER A 359 10.31 -2.91 -1.10
C SER A 359 10.02 -3.51 -2.48
N GLY A 360 10.00 -2.66 -3.51
CA GLY A 360 9.78 -3.07 -4.89
C GLY A 360 8.65 -2.28 -5.56
N GLN A 361 8.74 -2.15 -6.88
CA GLN A 361 7.77 -1.44 -7.72
C GLN A 361 6.90 -2.37 -8.57
N PHE A 362 7.25 -3.67 -8.61
CA PHE A 362 6.40 -4.69 -9.22
C PHE A 362 5.32 -5.12 -8.23
N TYR A 363 4.32 -4.27 -8.04
CA TYR A 363 3.15 -4.56 -7.23
C TYR A 363 1.88 -4.12 -7.96
N LEU A 364 0.73 -4.54 -7.44
CA LEU A 364 -0.56 -4.01 -7.83
C LEU A 364 -1.32 -3.53 -6.59
N ASN A 365 -2.16 -2.53 -6.80
CA ASN A 365 -3.09 -2.02 -5.80
C ASN A 365 -4.49 -2.49 -6.18
N PRO A 366 -5.07 -3.43 -5.42
CA PRO A 366 -6.38 -3.95 -5.75
C PRO A 366 -7.47 -2.92 -5.43
N GLU A 367 -8.48 -2.82 -6.29
CA GLU A 367 -9.66 -2.00 -6.00
C GLU A 367 -10.94 -2.85 -6.17
N PRO A 368 -11.89 -2.83 -5.22
CA PRO A 368 -13.14 -3.58 -5.33
C PRO A 368 -13.98 -3.24 -6.57
N SER A 369 -13.79 -2.04 -7.10
CA SER A 369 -14.47 -1.54 -8.30
C SER A 369 -13.84 -1.99 -9.61
N HIS A 370 -12.59 -2.48 -9.60
CA HIS A 370 -11.91 -2.95 -10.80
C HIS A 370 -12.64 -4.15 -11.42
N GLN A 371 -12.64 -4.17 -12.75
CA GLN A 371 -13.21 -5.22 -13.59
C GLN A 371 -12.21 -5.55 -14.70
N LYS A 372 -10.96 -5.79 -14.31
CA LYS A 372 -9.86 -6.03 -15.24
C LYS A 372 -9.76 -7.52 -15.55
N HIS A 373 -9.07 -7.84 -16.64
CA HIS A 373 -8.64 -9.21 -16.91
C HIS A 373 -7.11 -9.25 -16.87
N TYR A 374 -6.58 -9.79 -15.79
CA TYR A 374 -5.15 -9.95 -15.59
C TYR A 374 -4.63 -11.20 -16.27
N VAL A 375 -3.59 -11.06 -17.07
CA VAL A 375 -2.82 -12.17 -17.64
C VAL A 375 -1.50 -12.27 -16.88
N MET A 376 -1.43 -13.25 -15.99
CA MET A 376 -0.28 -13.50 -15.13
C MET A 376 0.63 -14.51 -15.81
N ILE A 377 1.89 -14.16 -16.08
CA ILE A 377 2.84 -15.03 -16.77
C ILE A 377 4.00 -15.32 -15.82
N ALA A 378 4.14 -16.57 -15.43
CA ALA A 378 5.15 -17.01 -14.48
C ALA A 378 6.06 -18.09 -15.07
N GLY A 379 7.35 -18.03 -14.76
CA GLY A 379 8.32 -19.08 -15.06
C GLY A 379 9.07 -19.55 -13.82
N GLY A 380 8.95 -20.83 -13.46
CA GLY A 380 9.64 -21.42 -12.31
C GLY A 380 9.35 -20.65 -11.01
N SER A 381 10.38 -20.10 -10.38
CA SER A 381 10.26 -19.31 -9.14
C SER A 381 9.68 -17.91 -9.34
N GLY A 382 9.56 -17.42 -10.58
CA GLY A 382 8.86 -16.16 -10.86
C GLY A 382 7.38 -16.18 -10.48
N ILE A 383 6.84 -17.35 -10.12
CA ILE A 383 5.50 -17.48 -9.56
C ILE A 383 5.35 -16.82 -8.19
N THR A 384 6.42 -16.56 -7.43
CA THR A 384 6.29 -16.11 -6.03
C THR A 384 5.64 -14.74 -5.86
N PRO A 385 6.05 -13.66 -6.58
CA PRO A 385 5.30 -12.40 -6.54
C PRO A 385 3.92 -12.53 -7.19
N ILE A 386 3.82 -13.32 -8.27
CA ILE A 386 2.57 -13.55 -9.01
C ILE A 386 1.52 -14.26 -8.13
N TYR A 387 1.93 -15.21 -7.30
CA TYR A 387 1.05 -15.92 -6.37
C TYR A 387 0.45 -14.95 -5.33
N SER A 388 1.28 -14.07 -4.75
CA SER A 388 0.84 -13.02 -3.84
C SER A 388 -0.16 -12.09 -4.55
N MET A 389 0.13 -11.65 -5.78
CA MET A 389 -0.76 -10.82 -6.59
C MET A 389 -2.10 -11.48 -6.90
N ILE A 390 -2.09 -12.75 -7.33
CA ILE A 390 -3.31 -13.52 -7.63
C ILE A 390 -4.17 -13.64 -6.37
N GLY A 391 -3.57 -14.04 -5.25
CA GLY A 391 -4.28 -14.16 -3.98
C GLY A 391 -4.94 -12.84 -3.57
N THR A 392 -4.24 -11.72 -3.72
CA THR A 392 -4.76 -10.37 -3.46
C THR A 392 -5.95 -10.03 -4.38
N ILE A 393 -5.83 -10.21 -5.70
CA ILE A 393 -6.93 -9.91 -6.64
C ILE A 393 -8.17 -10.76 -6.32
N LEU A 394 -8.00 -12.06 -6.08
CA LEU A 394 -9.13 -12.95 -5.78
C LEU A 394 -9.89 -12.57 -4.50
N ARG A 395 -9.21 -11.94 -3.54
CA ARG A 395 -9.82 -11.53 -2.27
C ARG A 395 -10.40 -10.11 -2.30
N PHE A 396 -9.78 -9.20 -3.06
CA PHE A 396 -10.10 -7.77 -3.00
C PHE A 396 -10.72 -7.20 -4.28
N GLU A 397 -10.67 -7.91 -5.42
CA GLU A 397 -11.29 -7.50 -6.69
C GLU A 397 -12.29 -8.57 -7.21
N PRO A 398 -13.50 -8.67 -6.63
CA PRO A 398 -14.43 -9.76 -6.91
C PRO A 398 -14.99 -9.81 -8.35
N LYS A 399 -14.76 -8.76 -9.15
CA LYS A 399 -15.22 -8.66 -10.54
C LYS A 399 -14.10 -8.82 -11.57
N SER A 400 -12.85 -8.85 -11.12
CA SER A 400 -11.70 -9.06 -11.99
C SER A 400 -11.53 -10.54 -12.31
N LYS A 401 -10.96 -10.82 -13.48
CA LYS A 401 -10.60 -12.16 -13.96
C LYS A 401 -9.08 -12.31 -14.05
N ILE A 402 -8.60 -13.54 -13.89
CA ILE A 402 -7.20 -13.89 -13.90
C ILE A 402 -7.01 -15.09 -14.82
N THR A 403 -6.09 -14.97 -15.78
CA THR A 403 -5.55 -16.10 -16.53
C THR A 403 -4.07 -16.22 -16.22
N LEU A 404 -3.67 -17.31 -15.57
CA LEU A 404 -2.27 -17.62 -15.27
C LEU A 404 -1.69 -18.55 -16.33
N LEU A 405 -0.64 -18.11 -17.01
CA LEU A 405 0.23 -18.96 -17.84
C LEU A 405 1.47 -19.31 -17.01
N TYR A 406 1.57 -20.56 -16.53
CA TYR A 406 2.64 -20.96 -15.62
C TYR A 406 3.55 -22.03 -16.23
N ALA A 407 4.78 -21.64 -16.58
CA ALA A 407 5.82 -22.51 -17.08
C ALA A 407 6.64 -23.16 -15.96
N SER A 408 6.74 -24.49 -15.99
CA SER A 408 7.52 -25.34 -15.09
C SER A 408 8.24 -26.43 -15.88
N ARG A 409 9.22 -27.11 -15.27
CA ARG A 409 9.93 -28.19 -15.97
C ARG A 409 9.04 -29.41 -16.09
N ASN A 410 8.46 -29.82 -14.97
CA ASN A 410 7.56 -30.95 -14.83
C ASN A 410 6.57 -30.70 -13.69
N SER A 411 5.61 -31.61 -13.52
CA SER A 411 4.53 -31.56 -12.54
C SER A 411 4.97 -31.47 -11.08
N ASN A 412 6.18 -31.94 -10.75
CA ASN A 412 6.74 -31.88 -9.40
C ASN A 412 7.44 -30.55 -9.10
N SER A 413 7.76 -29.78 -10.13
CA SER A 413 8.37 -28.45 -10.02
C SER A 413 7.36 -27.29 -9.96
N ILE A 414 6.06 -27.61 -9.99
CA ILE A 414 4.98 -26.63 -9.85
C ILE A 414 4.89 -26.20 -8.38
N ILE A 415 5.38 -24.99 -8.10
CA ILE A 415 5.31 -24.38 -6.77
C ILE A 415 3.85 -23.94 -6.49
N PHE A 416 3.37 -24.11 -5.26
CA PHE A 416 1.99 -23.80 -4.82
C PHE A 416 0.89 -24.64 -5.48
N LYS A 417 1.21 -25.82 -6.04
CA LYS A 417 0.24 -26.68 -6.75
C LYS A 417 -1.03 -26.95 -5.94
N LYS A 418 -0.89 -27.25 -4.64
CA LYS A 418 -2.03 -27.52 -3.75
C LYS A 418 -2.91 -26.28 -3.57
N ASN A 419 -2.31 -25.12 -3.37
CA ASN A 419 -3.01 -23.85 -3.16
C ASN A 419 -3.77 -23.43 -4.43
N PHE A 420 -3.14 -23.52 -5.60
CA PHE A 420 -3.80 -23.25 -6.87
C PHE A 420 -4.98 -24.19 -7.13
N ASN A 421 -4.85 -25.48 -6.82
CA ASN A 421 -5.97 -26.43 -6.93
C ASN A 421 -7.16 -26.06 -6.03
N ASN A 422 -6.90 -25.48 -4.85
CA ASN A 422 -7.96 -25.00 -3.97
C ASN A 422 -8.60 -23.73 -4.53
N TRP A 423 -7.79 -22.77 -5.00
CA TRP A 423 -8.31 -21.54 -5.59
C TRP A 423 -9.10 -21.77 -6.88
N LEU A 424 -8.73 -22.75 -7.70
CA LEU A 424 -9.51 -23.14 -8.88
C LEU A 424 -10.92 -23.62 -8.51
N LYS A 425 -11.08 -24.26 -7.33
CA LYS A 425 -12.39 -24.68 -6.82
C LYS A 425 -13.18 -23.51 -6.25
N GLU A 426 -12.51 -22.68 -5.43
CA GLU A 426 -13.12 -21.55 -4.72
C GLU A 426 -13.50 -20.40 -5.67
N PHE A 427 -12.66 -20.10 -6.67
CA PHE A 427 -12.79 -18.95 -7.59
C PHE A 427 -12.94 -19.39 -9.05
N SER A 428 -13.70 -20.45 -9.30
CA SER A 428 -13.85 -21.06 -10.63
C SER A 428 -14.33 -20.12 -11.73
N THR A 429 -14.98 -19.00 -11.39
CA THR A 429 -15.45 -17.97 -12.34
C THR A 429 -14.42 -16.85 -12.58
N GLN A 430 -13.42 -16.71 -11.70
CA GLN A 430 -12.41 -15.65 -11.77
C GLN A 430 -11.03 -16.17 -12.20
N LEU A 431 -10.66 -17.41 -11.85
CA LEU A 431 -9.30 -17.94 -12.04
C LEU A 431 -9.26 -19.06 -13.09
N GLU A 432 -8.45 -18.84 -14.13
CA GLU A 432 -8.03 -19.86 -15.10
C GLU A 432 -6.52 -20.07 -15.00
N ILE A 433 -6.05 -21.32 -14.98
CA ILE A 433 -4.61 -21.64 -14.97
C ILE A 433 -4.29 -22.57 -16.13
N LYS A 434 -3.30 -22.19 -16.93
CA LYS A 434 -2.68 -23.02 -17.97
C LYS A 434 -1.24 -23.32 -17.59
N HIS A 435 -0.96 -24.58 -17.30
CA HIS A 435 0.41 -25.05 -17.05
C HIS A 435 1.12 -25.38 -18.36
N PHE A 436 2.42 -25.04 -18.42
CA PHE A 436 3.31 -25.38 -19.52
C PHE A 436 4.50 -26.18 -18.95
N LEU A 437 4.70 -27.41 -19.44
CA LEU A 437 5.68 -28.36 -18.89
C LEU A 437 6.70 -28.74 -19.96
N SER A 438 7.95 -28.30 -19.79
CA SER A 438 8.99 -28.41 -20.83
C SER A 438 9.69 -29.78 -20.88
N GLU A 439 9.69 -30.52 -19.78
CA GLU A 439 10.43 -31.78 -19.58
C GLU A 439 9.50 -32.97 -19.25
N GLU A 440 8.19 -32.83 -19.43
CA GLU A 440 7.21 -33.90 -19.17
C GLU A 440 6.63 -34.42 -20.48
N GLU A 441 6.75 -35.73 -20.71
CA GLU A 441 6.31 -36.33 -21.97
C GLU A 441 4.78 -36.33 -22.12
N ASN A 442 4.07 -36.63 -21.03
CA ASN A 442 2.61 -36.77 -20.97
C ASN A 442 2.02 -35.85 -19.88
N PRO A 443 1.92 -34.53 -20.14
CA PRO A 443 1.66 -33.52 -19.12
C PRO A 443 0.21 -33.46 -18.59
N GLY A 444 -0.64 -34.45 -18.86
CA GLY A 444 -1.94 -34.65 -18.19
C GLY A 444 -2.82 -33.40 -18.07
N GLY A 445 -3.24 -32.81 -19.20
CA GLY A 445 -4.07 -31.60 -19.24
C GLY A 445 -3.29 -30.27 -19.24
N ALA A 446 -1.98 -30.29 -18.99
CA ALA A 446 -1.09 -29.16 -19.24
C ALA A 446 -0.54 -29.17 -20.68
N VAL A 447 0.00 -28.03 -21.13
CA VAL A 447 0.61 -27.87 -22.45
C VAL A 447 2.06 -28.35 -22.41
N LYS A 448 2.46 -29.21 -23.34
CA LYS A 448 3.86 -29.63 -23.49
C LYS A 448 4.68 -28.49 -24.09
N GLY A 449 5.80 -28.13 -23.46
CA GLY A 449 6.74 -27.13 -23.96
C GLY A 449 6.71 -25.81 -23.18
N TYR A 450 6.95 -24.71 -23.90
CA TYR A 450 7.11 -23.37 -23.35
C TYR A 450 5.91 -22.48 -23.66
N ILE A 451 5.75 -21.40 -22.89
CA ILE A 451 4.85 -20.31 -23.26
C ILE A 451 5.45 -19.62 -24.48
N THR A 452 4.65 -19.42 -25.51
CA THR A 452 5.08 -18.82 -26.78
C THR A 452 4.18 -17.65 -27.15
N ARG A 453 4.53 -16.93 -28.22
CA ARG A 453 3.68 -15.89 -28.82
C ARG A 453 2.25 -16.37 -29.05
N ILE A 454 2.07 -17.61 -29.53
CA ILE A 454 0.74 -18.20 -29.80
C ILE A 454 -0.11 -18.18 -28.52
N SER A 455 0.50 -18.50 -27.37
CA SER A 455 -0.19 -18.54 -26.07
C SER A 455 -0.77 -17.18 -25.66
N VAL A 456 -0.07 -16.08 -25.96
CA VAL A 456 -0.54 -14.71 -25.65
C VAL A 456 -1.43 -14.14 -26.75
N GLU A 457 -1.16 -14.46 -28.03
CA GLU A 457 -2.01 -14.11 -29.17
C GLU A 457 -3.42 -14.68 -29.04
N GLU A 458 -3.56 -15.94 -28.60
CA GLU A 458 -4.87 -16.54 -28.34
C GLU A 458 -5.71 -15.75 -27.33
N LEU A 459 -5.08 -15.25 -26.26
CA LEU A 459 -5.75 -14.45 -25.24
C LEU A 459 -6.12 -13.07 -25.78
N VAL A 460 -5.18 -12.42 -26.47
CA VAL A 460 -5.41 -11.11 -27.10
C VAL A 460 -6.52 -11.17 -28.13
N ASN A 461 -6.55 -12.19 -28.98
CA ASN A 461 -7.60 -12.38 -29.99
C ASN A 461 -8.96 -12.68 -29.35
N ARG A 462 -8.99 -13.44 -28.25
CA ARG A 462 -10.23 -13.81 -27.56
C ARG A 462 -10.85 -12.65 -26.79
N TYR A 463 -10.05 -11.87 -26.07
CA TYR A 463 -10.55 -10.88 -25.11
C TYR A 463 -10.36 -9.42 -25.57
N GLY A 464 -9.47 -9.19 -26.53
CA GLY A 464 -9.08 -7.88 -27.02
C GLY A 464 -7.95 -7.26 -26.19
N LYS A 465 -6.87 -6.86 -26.86
CA LYS A 465 -5.64 -6.31 -26.24
C LYS A 465 -5.88 -5.24 -25.17
N ASN A 466 -6.74 -4.25 -25.44
CA ASN A 466 -6.97 -3.12 -24.53
C ASN A 466 -7.67 -3.51 -23.22
N LYS A 467 -8.19 -4.74 -23.10
CA LYS A 467 -8.88 -5.23 -21.89
C LYS A 467 -7.97 -6.08 -20.99
N LEU A 468 -6.76 -6.40 -21.44
CA LEU A 468 -5.85 -7.30 -20.75
C LEU A 468 -4.72 -6.51 -20.09
N GLU A 469 -4.41 -6.88 -18.85
CA GLU A 469 -3.27 -6.33 -18.10
C GLU A 469 -2.25 -7.46 -17.85
N PHE A 470 -1.02 -7.31 -18.33
CA PHE A 470 -0.02 -8.38 -18.30
C PHE A 470 0.99 -8.17 -17.17
N TYR A 471 1.21 -9.19 -16.36
CA TYR A 471 2.26 -9.22 -15.34
C TYR A 471 3.17 -10.41 -15.57
N LEU A 472 4.45 -10.15 -15.84
CA LEU A 472 5.42 -11.17 -16.23
C LEU A 472 6.55 -11.30 -15.21
N CYS A 473 6.81 -12.51 -14.75
CA CYS A 473 7.94 -12.79 -13.86
C CYS A 473 8.53 -14.19 -14.11
N GLY A 474 9.84 -14.27 -14.35
CA GLY A 474 10.49 -15.54 -14.66
C GLY A 474 11.86 -15.38 -15.31
N PRO A 475 12.39 -16.43 -15.96
CA PRO A 475 13.65 -16.36 -16.68
C PRO A 475 13.67 -15.22 -17.70
N GLU A 476 14.83 -14.57 -17.83
CA GLU A 476 15.00 -13.41 -18.71
C GLU A 476 14.64 -13.73 -20.17
N VAL A 477 15.08 -14.89 -20.66
CA VAL A 477 14.81 -15.37 -22.03
C VAL A 477 13.31 -15.46 -22.30
N LEU A 478 12.54 -15.98 -21.33
CA LEU A 478 11.09 -16.09 -21.45
C LEU A 478 10.42 -14.72 -21.43
N THR A 479 10.77 -13.90 -20.43
CA THR A 479 10.09 -12.63 -20.17
C THR A 479 10.41 -11.57 -21.23
N ASN A 480 11.66 -11.44 -21.68
CA ASN A 480 12.03 -10.51 -22.76
C ASN A 480 11.28 -10.86 -24.05
N LYS A 481 11.33 -12.15 -24.45
CA LYS A 481 10.72 -12.59 -25.70
C LYS A 481 9.21 -12.36 -25.74
N LEU A 482 8.51 -12.63 -24.63
CA LEU A 482 7.07 -12.41 -24.55
C LEU A 482 6.70 -10.93 -24.53
N ILE A 483 7.52 -10.06 -23.94
CA ILE A 483 7.30 -8.61 -24.04
C ILE A 483 7.42 -8.15 -25.49
N ASP A 484 8.49 -8.56 -26.19
CA ASP A 484 8.66 -8.23 -27.61
C ASP A 484 7.46 -8.71 -28.44
N ASP A 485 6.95 -9.91 -28.13
CA ASP A 485 5.76 -10.46 -28.78
C ASP A 485 4.49 -9.67 -28.46
N LEU A 486 4.26 -9.27 -27.20
CA LEU A 486 3.11 -8.45 -26.79
C LEU A 486 3.12 -7.08 -27.48
N VAL A 487 4.29 -6.46 -27.56
CA VAL A 487 4.47 -5.18 -28.29
C VAL A 487 4.23 -5.38 -29.79
N TYR A 488 4.76 -6.47 -30.36
CA TYR A 488 4.56 -6.79 -31.79
C TYR A 488 3.08 -6.97 -32.16
N ILE A 489 2.28 -7.59 -31.29
CA ILE A 489 0.83 -7.75 -31.49
C ILE A 489 0.03 -6.50 -31.05
N GLY A 490 0.74 -5.44 -30.66
CA GLY A 490 0.20 -4.11 -30.44
C GLY A 490 -0.46 -3.88 -29.08
N VAL A 491 -0.07 -4.63 -28.05
CA VAL A 491 -0.42 -4.35 -26.66
C VAL A 491 0.33 -3.08 -26.21
N PRO A 492 -0.36 -2.07 -25.65
CA PRO A 492 0.29 -0.87 -25.11
C PRO A 492 1.29 -1.18 -23.98
N ASN A 493 2.41 -0.48 -23.95
CA ASN A 493 3.48 -0.72 -22.96
C ASN A 493 3.00 -0.50 -21.52
N GLU A 494 2.08 0.43 -21.29
CA GLU A 494 1.51 0.71 -19.97
C GLU A 494 0.70 -0.46 -19.39
N GLN A 495 0.30 -1.43 -20.22
CA GLN A 495 -0.40 -2.66 -19.81
C GLN A 495 0.55 -3.83 -19.55
N ILE A 496 1.87 -3.63 -19.68
CA ILE A 496 2.88 -4.68 -19.59
C ILE A 496 3.81 -4.39 -18.41
N HIS A 497 3.71 -5.22 -17.36
CA HIS A 497 4.47 -5.09 -16.13
C HIS A 497 5.44 -6.26 -15.97
N ARG A 498 6.67 -6.01 -15.51
CA ARG A 498 7.68 -7.07 -15.34
C ARG A 498 8.58 -6.90 -14.13
N GLU A 499 8.97 -8.04 -13.53
CA GLU A 499 10.07 -8.16 -12.56
C GLU A 499 11.14 -9.17 -13.04
N LEU A 500 12.40 -8.90 -12.71
CA LEU A 500 13.58 -9.69 -13.13
C LEU A 500 14.27 -10.35 -11.93
N PHE A 501 14.46 -11.68 -11.99
CA PHE A 501 15.03 -12.45 -10.86
C PHE A 501 16.55 -12.72 -10.96
N LEU A 502 17.18 -12.60 -12.14
CA LEU A 502 18.61 -12.87 -12.35
C LEU A 502 19.12 -12.07 -13.56
N ILE A 503 20.33 -11.49 -13.47
CA ILE A 503 21.07 -10.97 -14.65
C ILE A 503 22.21 -11.91 -15.00
N THR A 504 22.29 -12.23 -16.29
CA THR A 504 23.53 -12.62 -16.98
C THR A 504 24.09 -11.38 -17.68
N SER A 505 25.40 -11.15 -17.51
CA SER A 505 26.27 -10.15 -18.14
C SER A 505 25.70 -9.30 -19.29
N GLN A 506 25.51 -7.99 -19.04
CA GLN A 506 25.31 -6.99 -20.10
C GLN A 506 26.65 -6.53 -20.70
N ASN A 507 26.62 -6.19 -21.99
CA ASN A 507 27.75 -5.80 -22.84
C ASN A 507 28.61 -4.66 -22.25
N LYS A 508 29.94 -4.80 -22.41
CA LYS A 508 30.95 -3.81 -21.99
C LYS A 508 30.65 -2.43 -22.56
N ALA A 509 30.53 -1.41 -21.70
CA ALA A 509 30.69 -0.02 -22.11
C ALA A 509 32.18 0.26 -22.42
N ASN A 510 32.47 0.96 -23.52
CA ASN A 510 33.82 1.31 -23.99
C ASN A 510 34.54 2.39 -23.14
N THR A 511 34.22 2.52 -21.85
CA THR A 511 34.86 3.53 -20.98
C THR A 511 35.61 2.86 -19.83
N SER A 512 36.93 2.79 -19.97
CA SER A 512 37.87 2.18 -19.00
C SER A 512 38.42 3.21 -18.01
N GLN A 513 37.54 3.96 -17.33
CA GLN A 513 38.00 4.83 -16.25
C GLN A 513 38.05 4.04 -14.93
N LYS A 514 39.25 3.89 -14.37
CA LYS A 514 39.40 3.45 -12.98
C LYS A 514 38.93 4.58 -12.06
N SER A 515 37.95 4.28 -11.23
CA SER A 515 37.32 5.26 -10.36
C SER A 515 37.23 4.73 -8.94
N GLN A 516 37.61 5.57 -7.98
CA GLN A 516 37.37 5.33 -6.57
C GLN A 516 35.94 5.75 -6.22
N ILE A 517 35.14 4.81 -5.73
CA ILE A 517 33.74 5.02 -5.37
C ILE A 517 33.61 5.03 -3.86
N THR A 518 33.02 6.11 -3.33
CA THR A 518 32.58 6.21 -1.94
C THR A 518 31.06 6.12 -1.90
N ALA A 519 30.52 5.02 -1.38
CA ALA A 519 29.09 4.81 -1.26
C ALA A 519 28.65 4.85 0.21
N ARG A 520 27.76 5.78 0.54
CA ARG A 520 27.10 5.84 1.84
C ARG A 520 25.77 5.11 1.80
N VAL A 521 25.71 3.96 2.45
CA VAL A 521 24.54 3.07 2.47
C VAL A 521 24.20 2.71 3.90
N PHE A 522 22.92 2.84 4.29
CA PHE A 522 22.43 2.53 5.64
C PHE A 522 23.25 3.20 6.76
N GLY A 523 23.70 4.43 6.52
CA GLY A 523 24.48 5.22 7.47
C GLY A 523 25.99 4.93 7.51
N LYS A 524 26.47 3.86 6.89
CA LYS A 524 27.90 3.50 6.79
C LYS A 524 28.50 3.94 5.45
N SER A 525 29.78 4.31 5.46
CA SER A 525 30.54 4.66 4.27
C SER A 525 31.40 3.48 3.81
N TYR A 526 31.28 3.11 2.55
CA TYR A 526 32.05 2.05 1.91
C TYR A 526 32.90 2.64 0.80
N GLN A 527 34.14 2.18 0.67
CA GLN A 527 35.04 2.58 -0.40
C GLN A 527 35.46 1.38 -1.23
N PHE A 528 35.41 1.53 -2.55
CA PHE A 528 35.82 0.49 -3.48
C PHE A 528 36.25 1.08 -4.82
N GLU A 529 37.13 0.37 -5.50
CA GLU A 529 37.52 0.69 -6.87
C GLU A 529 36.54 0.07 -7.86
N ASN A 530 36.17 0.83 -8.90
CA ASN A 530 35.38 0.30 -10.00
C ASN A 530 36.19 -0.72 -10.80
N GLN A 531 35.63 -1.90 -11.04
CA GLN A 531 36.22 -2.92 -11.89
C GLN A 531 35.98 -2.58 -13.36
N ASP A 532 37.00 -2.80 -14.19
CA ASP A 532 36.92 -2.47 -15.61
C ASP A 532 35.80 -3.25 -16.31
N GLY A 533 35.05 -2.54 -17.17
CA GLY A 533 33.89 -3.07 -17.89
C GLY A 533 32.70 -3.47 -17.00
N LYS A 534 32.69 -3.13 -15.70
CA LYS A 534 31.57 -3.39 -14.79
C LYS A 534 30.85 -2.12 -14.37
N THR A 535 29.55 -2.26 -14.09
CA THR A 535 28.75 -1.18 -13.51
C THR A 535 29.17 -0.91 -12.06
N ILE A 536 28.84 0.27 -11.55
CA ILE A 536 29.07 0.63 -10.14
C ILE A 536 28.50 -0.43 -9.20
N LEU A 537 27.28 -0.91 -9.48
CA LEU A 537 26.65 -1.95 -8.69
C LEU A 537 27.46 -3.25 -8.73
N GLN A 538 27.83 -3.73 -9.91
CA GLN A 538 28.58 -4.98 -10.05
C GLN A 538 29.93 -4.93 -9.33
N SER A 539 30.63 -3.79 -9.42
CA SER A 539 31.89 -3.55 -8.71
C SER A 539 31.71 -3.58 -7.19
N GLY A 540 30.65 -2.94 -6.67
CA GLY A 540 30.33 -2.92 -5.25
C GLY A 540 29.90 -4.30 -4.74
N LEU A 541 29.02 -4.99 -5.46
CA LEU A 541 28.58 -6.36 -5.11
C LEU A 541 29.75 -7.35 -5.14
N GLY A 542 30.69 -7.19 -6.07
CA GLY A 542 31.92 -7.98 -6.12
C GLY A 542 32.85 -7.78 -4.91
N LYS A 543 32.64 -6.71 -4.14
CA LYS A 543 33.32 -6.42 -2.87
C LYS A 543 32.40 -6.59 -1.65
N ASN A 544 31.24 -7.22 -1.83
CA ASN A 544 30.21 -7.43 -0.80
C ASN A 544 29.68 -6.13 -0.16
N ILE A 545 29.66 -5.04 -0.92
CA ILE A 545 29.11 -3.76 -0.46
C ILE A 545 27.58 -3.79 -0.63
N PRO A 546 26.80 -3.40 0.39
CA PRO A 546 25.33 -3.53 0.38
C PRO A 546 24.66 -2.41 -0.43
N LEU A 547 25.10 -2.18 -1.67
CA LEU A 547 24.42 -1.25 -2.57
C LEU A 547 22.97 -1.71 -2.80
N PRO A 548 21.98 -0.82 -2.83
CA PRO A 548 20.59 -1.20 -3.06
C PRO A 548 20.43 -1.66 -4.52
N PHE A 549 19.68 -2.75 -4.76
CA PHE A 549 19.36 -3.22 -6.12
C PHE A 549 18.17 -4.20 -6.12
N SER A 550 17.58 -4.39 -7.30
CA SER A 550 16.65 -5.50 -7.59
C SER A 550 16.91 -6.03 -9.01
N CYS A 551 16.26 -5.47 -10.05
CA CYS A 551 16.29 -6.00 -11.43
C CYS A 551 17.66 -5.94 -12.13
N GLN A 552 18.53 -5.02 -11.70
CA GLN A 552 19.79 -4.63 -12.33
C GLN A 552 19.73 -4.17 -13.81
N SER A 553 18.56 -4.05 -14.42
CA SER A 553 18.36 -3.74 -15.85
C SER A 553 17.98 -2.29 -16.15
N GLY A 554 17.91 -1.43 -15.13
CA GLY A 554 17.48 -0.03 -15.26
C GLY A 554 15.96 0.17 -15.26
N LEU A 555 15.18 -0.87 -14.94
CA LEU A 555 13.72 -0.88 -15.05
C LEU A 555 12.96 -0.76 -13.71
N CYS A 556 13.61 -1.00 -12.57
CA CYS A 556 12.94 -1.00 -11.26
C CYS A 556 13.23 0.20 -10.35
N GLY A 557 14.28 0.98 -10.64
CA GLY A 557 14.69 2.10 -9.79
C GLY A 557 15.32 1.76 -8.43
N MET A 558 15.33 0.50 -7.98
CA MET A 558 15.87 0.13 -6.65
C MET A 558 17.36 0.43 -6.48
N CYS A 559 18.12 0.46 -7.59
CA CYS A 559 19.53 0.80 -7.57
C CYS A 559 19.79 2.32 -7.57
N LYS A 560 18.73 3.12 -7.34
CA LYS A 560 18.76 4.58 -7.29
C LYS A 560 19.61 5.06 -6.11
N MET A 561 20.62 5.85 -6.42
CA MET A 561 21.41 6.57 -5.43
C MET A 561 21.65 8.00 -5.93
N LYS A 562 21.83 8.94 -5.00
CA LYS A 562 22.21 10.31 -5.35
C LYS A 562 23.72 10.37 -5.55
N CYS A 563 24.15 10.80 -6.73
CA CYS A 563 25.55 11.09 -7.04
C CYS A 563 25.85 12.52 -6.64
N SER A 564 26.51 12.71 -5.50
CA SER A 564 26.85 14.05 -4.98
C SER A 564 28.18 14.58 -5.53
N GLU A 565 29.03 13.70 -6.03
CA GLU A 565 30.33 14.05 -6.62
C GLU A 565 30.64 13.12 -7.80
N GLY A 566 31.20 13.71 -8.86
CA GLY A 566 31.61 12.99 -10.06
C GLY A 566 30.49 12.79 -11.09
N LYS A 567 30.81 12.14 -12.21
CA LYS A 567 29.89 11.91 -13.32
C LYS A 567 29.83 10.43 -13.68
N VAL A 568 28.67 9.98 -14.13
CA VAL A 568 28.44 8.61 -14.61
C VAL A 568 27.72 8.64 -15.95
N THR A 569 27.93 7.60 -16.75
CA THR A 569 27.11 7.30 -17.93
C THR A 569 26.19 6.14 -17.58
N MET A 570 24.89 6.29 -17.81
CA MET A 570 23.91 5.21 -17.64
C MET A 570 23.59 4.57 -18.98
N LEU A 571 23.69 3.24 -19.08
CA LEU A 571 23.35 2.51 -20.30
C LEU A 571 21.85 2.55 -20.60
N ASN A 572 21.02 2.41 -19.56
CA ASN A 572 19.58 2.44 -19.69
C ASN A 572 18.96 3.19 -18.49
N ASN A 573 17.93 3.98 -18.76
CA ASN A 573 17.11 4.63 -17.76
C ASN A 573 15.65 4.65 -18.23
N GLN A 574 14.81 3.84 -17.61
CA GLN A 574 13.37 3.80 -17.86
C GLN A 574 12.54 4.24 -16.64
N VAL A 575 13.20 4.64 -15.53
CA VAL A 575 12.54 4.87 -14.23
C VAL A 575 12.81 6.25 -13.66
N LEU A 576 14.02 6.80 -13.84
CA LEU A 576 14.33 8.13 -13.34
C LEU A 576 13.71 9.18 -14.25
N THR A 577 12.90 10.05 -13.65
CA THR A 577 12.32 11.20 -14.33
C THR A 577 13.39 12.26 -14.63
N GLU A 578 13.09 13.25 -15.49
CA GLU A 578 14.00 14.38 -15.70
C GLU A 578 14.31 15.15 -14.40
N GLN A 579 13.35 15.21 -13.46
CA GLN A 579 13.55 15.83 -12.16
C GLN A 579 14.53 15.04 -11.30
N ASP A 580 14.42 13.70 -11.29
CA ASP A 580 15.39 12.82 -10.60
C ASP A 580 16.81 13.04 -11.15
N LEU A 581 16.95 13.08 -12.49
CA LEU A 581 18.23 13.28 -13.16
C LEU A 581 18.83 14.64 -12.80
N LYS A 582 18.04 15.72 -12.84
CA LYS A 582 18.47 17.07 -12.42
C LYS A 582 18.86 17.14 -10.94
N ALA A 583 18.19 16.35 -10.09
CA ALA A 583 18.52 16.24 -8.67
C ALA A 583 19.77 15.36 -8.40
N GLY A 584 20.41 14.82 -9.43
CA GLY A 584 21.65 14.04 -9.35
C GLY A 584 21.44 12.56 -9.04
N TYR A 585 20.23 12.01 -9.23
CA TYR A 585 20.00 10.59 -9.05
C TYR A 585 20.51 9.76 -10.23
N ILE A 586 21.06 8.59 -9.91
CA ILE A 586 21.60 7.62 -10.87
C ILE A 586 21.14 6.21 -10.53
N LEU A 587 21.15 5.30 -11.50
CA LEU A 587 20.90 3.88 -11.33
C LEU A 587 22.24 3.14 -11.29
N THR A 588 22.76 2.83 -10.10
CA THR A 588 24.09 2.18 -9.94
C THR A 588 24.26 0.89 -10.74
N CYS A 589 23.16 0.18 -11.00
CA CYS A 589 23.10 -1.02 -11.82
C CYS A 589 23.30 -0.80 -13.32
N GLN A 590 23.15 0.43 -13.80
CA GLN A 590 23.31 0.83 -15.19
C GLN A 590 24.42 1.87 -15.37
N SER A 591 24.95 2.41 -14.26
CA SER A 591 25.96 3.46 -14.24
C SER A 591 27.38 2.92 -14.39
N PHE A 592 28.13 3.53 -15.29
CA PHE A 592 29.57 3.43 -15.45
C PHE A 592 30.21 4.77 -15.08
N PRO A 593 31.26 4.80 -14.25
CA PRO A 593 31.87 6.05 -13.84
C PRO A 593 32.63 6.73 -15.00
N GLN A 594 32.62 8.06 -15.02
CA GLN A 594 33.31 8.90 -16.02
C GLN A 594 34.42 9.76 -15.39
N THR A 595 34.48 9.84 -14.07
CA THR A 595 35.46 10.62 -13.30
C THR A 595 36.22 9.73 -12.34
N GLU A 596 37.44 10.12 -11.95
CA GLU A 596 38.30 9.35 -11.02
C GLU A 596 37.67 9.14 -9.64
N LYS A 597 36.77 10.03 -9.21
CA LYS A 597 36.06 9.95 -7.94
C LYS A 597 34.56 10.01 -8.17
N ILE A 598 33.83 9.16 -7.45
CA ILE A 598 32.37 9.13 -7.41
C ILE A 598 31.93 9.04 -5.94
N THR A 599 31.04 9.93 -5.51
CA THR A 599 30.43 9.86 -4.17
C THR A 599 28.93 9.64 -4.30
N LEU A 600 28.44 8.57 -3.69
CA LEU A 600 27.05 8.12 -3.75
C LEU A 600 26.42 8.12 -2.37
N GLN A 601 25.17 8.53 -2.28
CA GLN A 601 24.38 8.48 -1.06
C GLN A 601 23.04 7.79 -1.32
N ASN A 602 22.72 6.81 -0.47
CA ASN A 602 21.39 6.23 -0.39
C ASN A 602 20.42 7.26 0.25
N SER A 603 19.27 7.47 -0.38
CA SER A 603 18.25 8.46 0.01
C SER A 603 17.56 8.13 1.32
#